data_AF-U2Q5Q7-F1
#
_entry.id   AF-U2Q5Q7-F1
#
_cell.length_a   1.000
_cell.length_b   1.000
_cell.length_c   1.000
_cell.angle_alpha   90.00
_cell.angle_beta   90.00
_cell.angle_gamma   90.00
#
_symmetry.space_group_name_H-M   'P 1'
#
loop_
_entity.id
_entity.type
_entity.pdbx_description
1 polymer ?
#
loop_
_entity_poly.entity_id
_entity_poly.type
_entity_poly.pdbx_seq_one_letter_code
_entity_poly.pdbx_strand_id
1 'polypeptide(L)' 'MSKYKVGFYVNSNANAFCTNAKVVDLVDDYGYTEKEAEAIINDEEKLEKEFDAWLWNAIETGFQVLETEEEVEDWKRMDQ' A
#
# COMPACT_ATOMS: atom_id res chain seq x y z
N MET A 1 18.69 -9.55 14.38
CA MET A 1 17.80 -8.64 13.64
C MET A 1 17.97 -8.97 12.17
N SER A 2 16.89 -9.35 11.47
CA SER A 2 16.96 -9.61 10.03
C SER A 2 17.36 -8.32 9.30
N LYS A 3 18.15 -8.49 8.23
CA LYS A 3 18.67 -7.41 7.38
C LYS A 3 17.66 -6.98 6.30
N TYR A 4 16.53 -7.68 6.20
CA TYR A 4 15.53 -7.52 5.13
C TYR A 4 14.33 -6.70 5.58
N LYS A 5 14.60 -5.61 6.30
CA LYS A 5 13.57 -4.71 6.80
C LYS A 5 13.32 -3.58 5.81
N VAL A 6 12.06 -3.30 5.54
CA VAL A 6 11.61 -2.23 4.64
C VAL A 6 10.64 -1.33 5.40
N GLY A 7 10.76 -0.03 5.21
CA GLY A 7 9.81 0.95 5.72
C GLY A 7 8.80 1.30 4.65
N PHE A 8 7.52 1.06 4.91
CA PHE A 8 6.42 1.56 4.08
C PHE A 8 5.80 2.78 4.73
N TYR A 9 5.44 3.77 3.92
CA TYR A 9 4.71 4.94 4.38
C TYR A 9 3.73 5.43 3.31
N VAL A 10 2.63 6.02 3.76
CA VAL A 10 1.69 6.73 2.90
C VAL A 10 1.07 7.88 3.68
N ASN A 11 0.77 8.97 2.99
CA ASN A 11 0.20 10.17 3.57
C ASN A 11 -0.78 10.78 2.54
N SER A 12 -2.05 10.92 2.91
CA SER A 12 -3.07 11.48 2.01
C SER A 12 -3.06 13.01 1.94
N ASN A 13 -2.22 13.67 2.74
CA ASN A 13 -2.13 15.11 2.96
C ASN A 13 -3.44 15.77 3.44
N ALA A 14 -4.43 14.98 3.88
CA ALA A 14 -5.72 15.49 4.33
C ALA A 14 -5.63 16.29 5.63
N ASN A 15 -4.79 15.86 6.59
CA ASN A 15 -4.58 16.54 7.88
C ASN A 15 -3.32 16.03 8.60
N ALA A 16 -3.04 16.55 9.80
CA ALA A 16 -1.87 16.17 10.59
C ALA A 16 -1.79 14.69 11.02
N PHE A 17 -2.90 13.94 10.92
CA PHE A 17 -3.03 12.54 11.35
C PHE A 17 -3.20 11.56 10.19
N CYS A 18 -3.00 12.00 8.93
CA CYS A 18 -3.25 11.17 7.75
C CYS A 18 -2.02 10.36 7.27
N THR A 19 -0.95 10.31 8.07
CA THR A 19 0.23 9.50 7.77
C THR A 19 0.08 8.12 8.38
N ASN A 20 0.21 7.08 7.57
CA ASN A 20 0.44 5.71 8.01
C ASN A 20 1.89 5.32 7.67
N ALA A 21 2.59 4.72 8.63
CA ALA A 21 3.94 4.19 8.41
C ALA A 21 4.11 2.87 9.16
N LYS A 22 4.79 1.91 8.53
CA LYS A 22 5.06 0.59 9.09
C LYS A 22 6.45 0.13 8.68
N VAL A 23 7.20 -0.43 9.63
CA VAL A 23 8.39 -1.22 9.32
C VAL A 23 7.96 -2.67 9.20
N VAL A 24 8.34 -3.32 8.10
CA VAL A 24 8.06 -4.73 7.81
C VAL A 24 9.38 -5.46 7.70
N ASP A 25 9.49 -6.61 8.35
CA ASP A 25 10.54 -7.59 8.11
C ASP A 25 10.05 -8.64 7.11
N LEU A 26 10.65 -8.69 5.92
CA LEU A 26 10.21 -9.61 4.87
C LEU A 26 10.29 -11.08 5.29
N VAL A 27 11.22 -11.42 6.19
CA VAL A 27 11.38 -12.80 6.69
C VAL A 27 10.46 -13.04 7.87
N ASP A 28 10.56 -12.21 8.92
CA ASP A 28 9.85 -12.48 10.18
C ASP A 28 8.35 -12.15 10.11
N ASP A 29 7.97 -11.06 9.42
CA ASP A 29 6.56 -10.64 9.34
C ASP A 29 5.83 -11.28 8.15
N TYR A 30 6.49 -11.41 7.00
CA TYR A 30 5.87 -11.89 5.75
C TYR A 30 6.21 -13.35 5.42
N GLY A 31 7.18 -13.95 6.12
CA GLY A 31 7.49 -15.38 6.01
C GLY A 31 8.35 -15.76 4.80
N TYR A 32 8.95 -14.80 4.10
CA TYR A 32 9.83 -15.08 2.98
C TYR A 32 11.13 -15.76 3.44
N THR A 33 11.71 -16.60 2.58
CA THR A 33 13.08 -17.05 2.78
C THR A 33 14.06 -15.89 2.59
N GLU A 34 15.26 -15.98 3.18
CA GLU A 34 16.29 -14.93 3.00
C GLU A 34 16.61 -14.66 1.52
N LYS A 35 16.56 -15.69 0.67
CA LYS A 35 16.81 -15.56 -0.77
C LYS A 35 15.69 -14.80 -1.49
N GLU A 36 14.43 -15.06 -1.13
CA GLU A 36 13.28 -14.32 -1.67
C GLU A 36 13.29 -12.87 -1.18
N ALA A 37 13.53 -12.66 0.11
CA ALA A 37 13.65 -11.33 0.70
C ALA A 37 14.77 -10.51 0.06
N GLU A 38 15.92 -11.14 -0.24
CA GLU A 38 17.01 -10.50 -0.99
C GLU A 38 16.61 -10.17 -2.43
N ALA A 39 15.84 -11.03 -3.09
CA ALA A 39 15.38 -10.79 -4.45
C ALA A 39 14.29 -9.71 -4.52
N ILE A 40 13.54 -9.47 -3.44
CA ILE A 40 12.53 -8.41 -3.32
C ILE A 40 13.19 -7.07 -2.99
N ILE A 41 14.06 -7.01 -1.98
CA ILE A 41 14.65 -5.73 -1.53
C ILE A 41 15.57 -5.08 -2.58
N ASN A 42 16.10 -5.88 -3.52
CA ASN A 42 16.96 -5.41 -4.61
C ASN A 42 16.21 -5.23 -5.94
N ASP A 43 14.88 -5.36 -5.95
CA ASP A 43 14.05 -5.27 -7.16
C ASP A 43 12.86 -4.34 -6.89
N GLU A 44 12.90 -3.16 -7.50
CA GLU A 44 11.91 -2.10 -7.29
C GLU A 44 10.49 -2.54 -7.65
N GLU A 45 10.29 -3.28 -8.74
CA GLU A 45 8.96 -3.76 -9.16
C GLU A 45 8.39 -4.78 -8.16
N LYS A 46 9.24 -5.59 -7.55
CA LYS A 46 8.80 -6.51 -6.49
C LYS A 46 8.48 -5.75 -5.20
N LEU A 47 9.31 -4.79 -4.84
CA LEU A 47 9.08 -3.96 -3.66
C LEU A 47 7.79 -3.14 -3.79
N GLU A 48 7.49 -2.64 -4.99
CA GLU A 48 6.25 -1.92 -5.32
C GLU A 48 5.03 -2.83 -5.13
N LYS A 49 5.09 -4.10 -5.55
CA LYS A 49 3.99 -5.06 -5.30
C LYS A 49 3.74 -5.31 -3.81
N GLU A 50 4.79 -5.43 -3.00
CA GLU A 50 4.65 -5.56 -1.55
C GLU A 50 4.07 -4.28 -0.91
N PHE A 51 4.49 -3.12 -1.42
CA PHE A 51 3.97 -1.83 -1.00
C PHE A 51 2.50 -1.67 -1.37
N ASP A 52 2.09 -2.01 -2.58
CA ASP A 52 0.70 -1.97 -3.04
C ASP A 52 -0.19 -2.84 -2.17
N ALA A 53 0.22 -4.09 -1.90
CA ALA A 53 -0.52 -5.00 -1.04
C ALA A 53 -0.69 -4.43 0.38
N TRP A 54 0.34 -3.78 0.92
CA TRP A 54 0.23 -3.07 2.19
C TRP A 54 -0.69 -1.84 2.10
N LEU A 55 -0.57 -1.04 1.03
CA LEU A 55 -1.32 0.19 0.81
C LEU A 55 -2.84 -0.06 0.80
N TRP A 56 -3.30 -1.09 0.10
CA TRP A 56 -4.71 -1.50 0.05
C TRP A 56 -5.29 -1.86 1.43
N ASN A 57 -4.44 -2.24 2.39
CA ASN A 57 -4.85 -2.51 3.77
C ASN A 57 -4.66 -1.31 4.70
N ALA A 58 -3.80 -0.34 4.33
CA ALA A 58 -3.43 0.80 5.16
C ALA A 58 -4.30 2.04 4.93
N ILE A 59 -4.88 2.18 3.74
CA ILE A 59 -5.81 3.26 3.38
C ILE A 59 -7.04 2.65 2.71
N GLU A 60 -8.21 3.25 2.96
CA GLU A 60 -9.42 2.97 2.19
C GLU A 60 -9.23 3.50 0.76
N THR A 61 -8.79 2.63 -0.13
CA THR A 61 -8.71 2.88 -1.57
C THR A 61 -9.64 1.91 -2.28
N GLY A 62 -10.21 2.31 -3.41
CA GLY A 62 -11.18 1.51 -4.15
C GLY A 62 -11.44 2.06 -5.53
N PHE A 63 -12.08 1.26 -6.36
CA PHE A 63 -12.61 1.67 -7.65
C PHE A 63 -13.98 1.01 -7.86
N GLN A 64 -14.85 1.69 -8.60
CA GLN A 64 -16.15 1.16 -9.02
C GLN A 64 -16.28 1.36 -10.53
N VAL A 65 -16.83 0.36 -11.22
CA VAL A 65 -17.26 0.52 -12.62
C VAL A 65 -18.64 1.18 -12.57
N LEU A 66 -18.75 2.37 -13.18
CA LEU A 66 -19.98 3.16 -13.20
C LEU A 66 -20.71 2.87 -14.52
N GLU A 67 -21.94 2.36 -14.45
CA GLU A 67 -22.72 1.93 -15.61
C GLU A 67 -23.78 2.97 -16.00
N THR A 68 -24.11 3.89 -15.10
CA THR A 68 -25.16 4.90 -15.29
C THR A 68 -24.66 6.33 -15.05
N GLU A 69 -25.32 7.30 -15.68
CA GLU A 69 -25.03 8.72 -15.43
C GLU A 69 -25.34 9.14 -13.99
N GLU A 70 -26.29 8.48 -13.32
CA GLU A 70 -26.59 8.71 -11.90
C GLU A 70 -25.40 8.33 -11.01
N GLU A 71 -24.81 7.15 -11.22
CA GLU A 71 -23.60 6.71 -10.50
C GLU A 71 -22.39 7.62 -10.76
N VAL A 72 -22.27 8.14 -11.98
CA VAL A 72 -21.23 9.13 -12.33
C VAL A 72 -21.42 10.43 -11.54
N GLU A 73 -22.64 10.93 -11.45
CA GLU A 73 -22.94 12.16 -10.72
C GLU A 73 -22.78 12.00 -9.20
N ASP A 74 -23.07 10.81 -8.65
CA ASP A 74 -22.83 10.52 -7.24
C ASP A 74 -21.33 10.39 -6.92
N TRP A 75 -20.56 9.72 -7.77
CA TRP A 75 -19.10 9.58 -7.59
C TRP A 75 -18.38 10.95 -7.57
N LYS A 76 -18.81 11.88 -8.42
CA LYS A 76 -18.29 13.27 -8.47
C LYS A 76 -18.56 14.11 -7.22
N ARG A 77 -19.47 13.66 -6.34
CA ARG A 77 -19.82 14.38 -5.10
C ARG A 77 -19.09 13.81 -3.89
N MET A 78 -18.28 12.76 -4.04
CA MET A 78 -17.63 12.08 -2.91
C MET A 78 -16.60 12.94 -2.17
N ASP A 79 -16.02 13.94 -2.82
CA ASP A 79 -14.99 14.83 -2.26
C ASP A 79 -15.50 16.24 -1.91
N GLN A 80 -16.83 16.45 -1.97
CA GLN A 80 -17.52 17.71 -1.63
C GLN A 80 -18.03 17.71 -0.19
#